data_AF-K2HRD9-F1
#
_entry.id   AF-K2HRD9-F1
#
_cell.length_a   1.000
_cell.length_b   1.000
_cell.length_c   1.000
_cell.angle_alpha   90.00
_cell.angle_beta   90.00
_cell.angle_gamma   90.00
#
_symmetry.space_group_name_H-M   'P 1'
#
loop_
_entity.id
_entity.type
_entity.pdbx_description
1 polymer ?
#
loop_
_entity_poly.entity_id
_entity_poly.type
_entity_poly.pdbx_seq_one_letter_code
_entity_poly.pdbx_strand_id
1 'polypeptide(L)'
;MSTEPITNNEVKEVSQQNTPKQPKKETKKEQLKFLVKTPKGTRDYFPKTMNARETAIQTITRCFRRHGAVTIDTPVFELKDILTSKYGEEGGKLIYDLADQGEGEKLSMRYDLTVPFARYLATNGVKKIKRYQIGKVYRRDQPYMTRGRQREFCQCDFDIAGEYDPMIPDAEIVSILNEVLTDLEIGTFRIKINHRKLLDAIFVLAGVPREKFPAIFSAVDKLDKVSWEDVEKEMVEVKGLDRAVAQKVGEYVKMHDKPKAMYQKLVDMKLGETAKDAMNDMKLLIEYCDALGCLDNVEFDMSLVRGLDYYTGVIFEAVMVVGNTSVGSIAGGGRYDNLVGIFGANKIPCVGFSVGLERIMIILEEKLSKSSKLHEAQTEVFVASVDKNRLINRLQYLNRLWEVGIYAETLQRVNPKIKQELRDADEIGCRFAVIFGGSELEEKKVVLKNLITQKQLTIDDDKLIPALVYRLTHKDTYLTEDPEMFATEEEVKQFKQVRHQLNVFN
;
A
#
# COMPACT_ATOMS: atom_id res chain seq x y z
N MET A 1 22.90 -49.85 -102.28
CA MET A 1 23.92 -50.32 -101.31
C MET A 1 23.57 -49.64 -99.99
N SER A 2 22.72 -50.27 -99.16
CA SER A 2 22.95 -51.44 -98.27
C SER A 2 22.99 -50.89 -96.83
N THR A 3 21.85 -50.93 -96.13
CA THR A 3 21.47 -51.96 -95.13
C THR A 3 22.27 -51.86 -93.83
N GLU A 4 21.58 -51.42 -92.76
CA GLU A 4 21.58 -52.00 -91.39
C GLU A 4 22.93 -52.18 -90.64
N PRO A 5 23.00 -52.58 -89.35
CA PRO A 5 21.96 -52.78 -88.33
C PRO A 5 22.35 -52.23 -86.91
N ILE A 6 21.58 -52.67 -85.90
CA ILE A 6 21.97 -53.06 -84.52
C ILE A 6 21.59 -52.11 -83.36
N THR A 7 20.79 -52.71 -82.48
CA THR A 7 20.32 -52.33 -81.15
C THR A 7 21.35 -52.53 -80.03
N ASN A 8 21.07 -51.80 -78.94
CA ASN A 8 21.48 -51.96 -77.54
C ASN A 8 22.80 -51.34 -77.08
N ASN A 9 22.67 -50.28 -76.27
CA ASN A 9 23.19 -50.30 -74.91
C ASN A 9 22.29 -49.48 -73.95
N GLU A 10 21.75 -50.20 -72.96
CA GLU A 10 21.44 -49.78 -71.59
C GLU A 10 22.63 -48.95 -71.00
N VAL A 11 22.56 -48.01 -70.06
CA VAL A 11 21.62 -47.52 -69.02
C VAL A 11 22.36 -46.28 -68.45
N LYS A 12 21.80 -45.08 -68.25
CA LYS A 12 21.11 -44.57 -67.04
C LYS A 12 21.05 -43.03 -67.19
N GLU A 13 19.86 -42.44 -67.19
CA GLU A 13 19.49 -41.30 -66.33
C GLU A 13 18.08 -40.80 -66.67
N VAL A 14 17.20 -41.08 -65.72
CA VAL A 14 15.80 -40.67 -65.54
C VAL A 14 15.88 -39.42 -64.67
N SER A 15 15.14 -38.31 -64.79
CA SER A 15 14.07 -37.87 -65.68
C SER A 15 13.62 -36.47 -65.20
N GLN A 16 12.65 -35.91 -65.93
CA GLN A 16 11.60 -34.98 -65.46
C GLN A 16 11.86 -33.47 -65.50
N GLN A 17 11.26 -32.92 -66.56
CA GLN A 17 10.84 -31.55 -66.88
C GLN A 17 10.51 -30.66 -65.66
N ASN A 18 11.18 -29.51 -65.57
CA ASN A 18 10.83 -28.41 -64.66
C ASN A 18 9.79 -27.49 -65.30
N THR A 19 8.53 -27.61 -64.88
CA THR A 19 7.47 -26.61 -65.15
C THR A 19 7.33 -25.65 -63.96
N PRO A 20 6.96 -24.36 -64.16
CA PRO A 20 7.02 -23.33 -63.13
C PRO A 20 6.00 -23.57 -62.00
N LYS A 21 6.47 -23.55 -60.75
CA LYS A 21 5.62 -23.66 -59.56
C LYS A 21 4.68 -22.46 -59.45
N GLN A 22 3.38 -22.74 -59.41
CA GLN A 22 2.33 -21.82 -58.98
C GLN A 22 2.68 -21.18 -57.62
N PRO A 23 2.30 -19.92 -57.37
CA PRO A 23 2.48 -19.30 -56.06
C PRO A 23 1.70 -20.10 -55.01
N LYS A 24 2.42 -20.59 -54.01
CA LYS A 24 1.83 -21.25 -52.83
C LYS A 24 0.81 -20.30 -52.22
N LYS A 25 -0.43 -20.77 -52.06
CA LYS A 25 -1.38 -20.20 -51.11
C LYS A 25 -0.70 -20.17 -49.74
N GLU A 26 -0.26 -18.99 -49.32
CA GLU A 26 0.08 -18.71 -47.92
C GLU A 26 -1.20 -18.69 -47.08
N THR A 27 -1.73 -19.88 -46.83
CA THR A 27 -2.59 -20.11 -45.68
C THR A 27 -1.70 -20.26 -44.45
N LYS A 28 -1.56 -19.16 -43.71
CA LYS A 28 -1.71 -19.12 -42.25
C LYS A 28 -1.68 -17.65 -41.85
N LYS A 29 -2.87 -17.10 -41.55
CA LYS A 29 -2.99 -15.96 -40.64
C LYS A 29 -2.25 -16.37 -39.35
N GLU A 30 -1.00 -15.97 -39.21
CA GLU A 30 -0.41 -15.77 -37.90
C GLU A 30 -1.21 -14.63 -37.26
N GLN A 31 -2.33 -14.99 -36.63
CA GLN A 31 -2.82 -14.17 -35.55
C GLN A 31 -1.69 -14.15 -34.53
N LEU A 32 -0.91 -13.06 -34.53
CA LEU A 32 -0.04 -12.69 -33.43
C LEU A 32 -0.82 -12.96 -32.15
N LYS A 33 -0.43 -14.02 -31.43
CA LYS A 33 -1.00 -14.34 -30.12
C LYS A 33 -0.56 -13.21 -29.21
N PHE A 34 -1.38 -12.16 -29.15
CA PHE A 34 -1.13 -11.01 -28.30
C PHE A 34 -0.99 -11.52 -26.87
N LEU A 35 0.14 -11.24 -26.24
CA LEU A 35 0.40 -11.69 -24.89
C LEU A 35 -0.42 -10.82 -23.93
N VAL A 36 -1.61 -11.29 -23.57
CA VAL A 36 -2.49 -10.63 -22.60
C VAL A 36 -1.94 -10.87 -21.19
N LYS A 37 -1.18 -9.91 -20.67
CA LYS A 37 -0.69 -9.90 -19.28
C LYS A 37 -0.44 -8.48 -18.80
N THR A 38 -0.43 -8.29 -17.48
CA THR A 38 0.07 -7.05 -16.88
C THR A 38 1.60 -6.93 -17.07
N PRO A 39 2.15 -5.70 -17.08
CA PRO A 39 3.60 -5.50 -17.04
C PRO A 39 4.28 -6.23 -15.88
N LYS A 40 5.52 -6.69 -16.08
CA LYS A 40 6.29 -7.40 -15.04
C LYS A 40 6.34 -6.56 -13.76
N GLY A 41 5.97 -7.17 -12.63
CA GLY A 41 5.99 -6.52 -11.32
C GLY A 41 4.78 -5.61 -11.04
N THR A 42 3.72 -5.72 -11.84
CA THR A 42 2.43 -5.03 -11.61
C THR A 42 1.31 -6.07 -11.55
N ARG A 43 0.17 -5.73 -10.92
CA ARG A 43 -0.98 -6.63 -10.78
C ARG A 43 -2.30 -5.88 -10.83
N ASP A 44 -3.33 -6.58 -11.26
CA ASP A 44 -4.70 -6.18 -11.01
C ASP A 44 -5.08 -6.55 -9.57
N TYR A 45 -5.97 -5.75 -8.96
CA TYR A 45 -6.52 -6.03 -7.64
C TYR A 45 -7.97 -6.46 -7.79
N PHE A 46 -8.30 -7.66 -7.31
CA PHE A 46 -9.67 -8.20 -7.37
C PHE A 46 -10.56 -7.55 -6.29
N PRO A 47 -11.90 -7.58 -6.46
CA PRO A 47 -12.84 -6.90 -5.56
C PRO A 47 -12.60 -7.19 -4.07
N LYS A 48 -12.40 -8.47 -3.69
CA LYS A 48 -12.09 -8.85 -2.30
C LYS A 48 -10.84 -8.16 -1.75
N THR A 49 -9.77 -8.13 -2.54
CA THR A 49 -8.51 -7.47 -2.18
C THR A 49 -8.69 -5.95 -2.11
N MET A 50 -9.48 -5.38 -3.03
CA MET A 50 -9.78 -3.95 -3.04
C MET A 50 -10.56 -3.51 -1.80
N ASN A 51 -11.58 -4.26 -1.37
CA ASN A 51 -12.33 -3.95 -0.14
C ASN A 51 -11.41 -3.91 1.10
N ALA A 52 -10.52 -4.91 1.21
CA ALA A 52 -9.53 -4.94 2.30
C ALA A 52 -8.55 -3.77 2.21
N ARG A 53 -8.12 -3.40 0.99
CA ARG A 53 -7.23 -2.27 0.73
C ARG A 53 -7.88 -0.94 1.10
N GLU A 54 -9.14 -0.73 0.72
CA GLU A 54 -9.91 0.47 1.06
C GLU A 54 -10.05 0.60 2.57
N THR A 55 -10.37 -0.50 3.26
CA THR A 55 -10.46 -0.52 4.74
C THR A 55 -9.13 -0.11 5.38
N ALA A 56 -8.01 -0.65 4.90
CA ALA A 56 -6.69 -0.29 5.40
C ALA A 56 -6.36 1.20 5.14
N ILE A 57 -6.63 1.70 3.93
CA ILE A 57 -6.42 3.11 3.56
C ILE A 57 -7.30 4.03 4.42
N GLN A 58 -8.55 3.67 4.69
CA GLN A 58 -9.44 4.42 5.57
C GLN A 58 -8.92 4.47 7.00
N THR A 59 -8.44 3.35 7.54
CA THR A 59 -7.81 3.32 8.88
C THR A 59 -6.60 4.25 8.95
N ILE A 60 -5.70 4.17 7.97
CA ILE A 60 -4.52 5.04 7.87
C ILE A 60 -4.95 6.52 7.77
N THR A 61 -5.89 6.83 6.88
CA THR A 61 -6.37 8.19 6.63
C THR A 61 -7.06 8.80 7.86
N ARG A 62 -7.83 8.00 8.61
CA ARG A 62 -8.45 8.44 9.87
C ARG A 62 -7.40 8.82 10.91
N CYS A 63 -6.32 8.05 11.05
CA CYS A 63 -5.20 8.41 11.91
C CYS A 63 -4.53 9.71 11.43
N PHE A 64 -4.20 9.83 10.15
CA PHE A 64 -3.58 11.04 9.60
C PHE A 64 -4.43 12.31 9.83
N ARG A 65 -5.75 12.22 9.64
CA ARG A 65 -6.69 13.34 9.88
C ARG A 65 -6.81 13.67 11.37
N ARG A 66 -6.76 12.67 12.26
CA ARG A 66 -6.76 12.84 13.74
C ARG A 66 -5.61 13.75 14.19
N HIS A 67 -4.47 13.63 13.52
CA HIS A 67 -3.27 14.45 13.75
C HIS A 67 -3.25 15.76 12.95
N GLY A 68 -4.39 16.15 12.37
CA GLY A 68 -4.57 17.45 11.71
C GLY A 68 -3.87 17.60 10.36
N ALA A 69 -3.47 16.50 9.72
CA ALA A 69 -2.85 16.57 8.40
C ALA A 69 -3.87 16.85 7.29
N VAL A 70 -3.48 17.73 6.37
CA VAL A 70 -4.20 17.96 5.12
C VAL A 70 -3.74 16.98 4.03
N THR A 71 -4.54 16.77 2.99
CA THR A 71 -4.13 15.96 1.85
C THR A 71 -3.70 16.83 0.68
N ILE A 72 -2.71 16.37 -0.07
CA ILE A 72 -2.34 16.91 -1.39
C ILE A 72 -2.28 15.76 -2.40
N ASP A 73 -2.21 16.09 -3.68
CA ASP A 73 -1.78 15.15 -4.71
C ASP A 73 -0.84 15.85 -5.70
N THR A 74 0.01 15.05 -6.34
CA THR A 74 1.00 15.51 -7.31
C THR A 74 0.90 14.64 -8.57
N PRO A 75 1.29 15.13 -9.74
CA PRO A 75 1.33 14.32 -10.96
C PRO A 75 2.09 12.99 -10.76
N VAL A 76 1.73 11.97 -11.55
CA VAL A 76 2.35 10.65 -11.49
C VAL A 76 3.78 10.64 -12.07
N PHE A 77 4.07 11.60 -12.95
CA PHE A 77 5.38 11.87 -13.52
C PHE A 77 5.84 13.29 -13.14
N GLU A 78 7.15 13.44 -12.99
CA GLU A 78 7.83 14.71 -12.76
C GLU A 78 8.83 14.95 -13.89
N LEU A 79 9.32 16.19 -14.02
CA LEU A 79 10.48 16.45 -14.89
C LEU A 79 11.64 15.55 -14.45
N LYS A 80 12.33 14.93 -15.42
CA LYS A 80 13.42 13.98 -15.14
C LYS A 80 14.50 14.57 -14.22
N ASP A 81 14.81 15.85 -14.41
CA ASP A 81 15.84 16.55 -13.63
C ASP A 81 15.45 16.77 -12.16
N ILE A 82 14.15 16.74 -11.84
CA ILE A 82 13.65 16.82 -10.45
C ILE A 82 14.01 15.56 -9.68
N LEU A 83 13.94 14.40 -10.33
CA LEU A 83 14.18 13.09 -9.71
C LEU A 83 15.66 12.66 -9.77
N THR A 84 16.43 13.22 -10.70
CA THR A 84 17.82 12.83 -10.91
C THR A 84 18.72 13.25 -9.72
N SER A 85 19.60 12.34 -9.31
CA SER A 85 20.58 12.51 -8.22
C SER A 85 20.01 12.66 -6.81
N LYS A 86 18.73 12.33 -6.57
CA LYS A 86 18.08 12.44 -5.24
C LYS A 86 18.02 11.13 -4.45
N TYR A 87 18.24 9.99 -5.11
CA TYR A 87 18.01 8.65 -4.56
C TYR A 87 19.29 7.81 -4.45
N GLY A 88 20.45 8.46 -4.35
CA GLY A 88 21.75 7.81 -4.41
C GLY A 88 22.02 7.12 -5.76
N GLU A 89 23.14 6.40 -5.84
CA GLU A 89 23.62 5.79 -7.08
C GLU A 89 22.72 4.62 -7.55
N GLU A 90 22.20 3.82 -6.61
CA GLU A 90 21.35 2.68 -6.93
C GLU A 90 19.91 3.10 -7.24
N GLY A 91 19.32 4.00 -6.45
CA GLY A 91 17.93 4.43 -6.63
C GLY A 91 17.70 5.17 -7.95
N GLY A 92 18.67 6.00 -8.38
CA GLY A 92 18.59 6.72 -9.66
C GLY A 92 18.52 5.79 -10.89
N LYS A 93 19.17 4.62 -10.85
CA LYS A 93 19.16 3.63 -11.94
C LYS A 93 17.82 2.91 -12.07
N LEU A 94 16.95 3.01 -11.06
CA LEU A 94 15.69 2.28 -10.97
C LEU A 94 14.47 3.13 -11.37
N ILE A 95 14.66 4.34 -11.88
CA ILE A 95 13.57 5.23 -12.29
C ILE A 95 13.00 4.79 -13.65
N TYR A 96 11.68 4.89 -13.82
CA TYR A 96 11.00 4.73 -15.11
C TYR A 96 10.99 6.05 -15.86
N ASP A 97 11.73 6.12 -16.97
CA ASP A 97 11.68 7.26 -17.88
C ASP A 97 10.58 7.06 -18.93
N LEU A 98 9.88 8.14 -19.27
CA LEU A 98 8.95 8.15 -20.40
C LEU A 98 9.75 8.26 -21.71
N ALA A 99 9.18 7.73 -22.79
CA ALA A 99 9.79 7.85 -24.10
C ALA A 99 9.85 9.32 -24.53
N ASP A 100 10.97 9.71 -25.14
CA ASP A 100 11.09 11.00 -25.79
C ASP A 100 10.19 11.02 -27.04
N GLN A 101 9.29 12.00 -27.10
CA GLN A 101 8.31 12.15 -28.19
C GLN A 101 8.69 13.30 -29.14
N GLY A 102 9.89 13.89 -29.02
CA GLY A 102 10.36 14.98 -29.86
C GLY A 102 10.66 16.24 -29.05
N GLU A 103 10.03 17.37 -29.40
CA GLU A 103 10.29 18.69 -28.76
C GLU A 103 9.67 18.85 -27.36
N GLY A 104 9.41 17.74 -26.66
CA GLY A 104 8.75 17.72 -25.36
C GLY A 104 9.71 17.77 -24.16
N GLU A 105 9.13 17.90 -22.98
CA GLU A 105 9.84 17.78 -21.72
C GLU A 105 10.27 16.32 -21.46
N LYS A 106 11.45 16.13 -20.86
CA LYS A 106 11.89 14.81 -20.42
C LYS A 106 11.21 14.49 -19.10
N LEU A 107 10.41 13.42 -19.09
CA LEU A 107 9.58 13.04 -17.95
C LEU A 107 10.01 11.68 -17.39
N SER A 108 9.82 11.53 -16.08
CA SER A 108 10.07 10.28 -15.37
C SER A 108 8.96 10.05 -14.34
N MET A 109 8.55 8.80 -14.18
CA MET A 109 7.56 8.42 -13.16
C MET A 109 8.15 8.64 -11.76
N ARG A 110 7.32 9.12 -10.83
CA ARG A 110 7.74 9.36 -9.44
C ARG A 110 8.22 8.07 -8.75
N TYR A 111 9.39 8.14 -8.14
CA TYR A 111 10.03 7.02 -7.43
C TYR A 111 9.51 6.89 -5.98
N ASP A 112 9.18 8.02 -5.37
CA ASP A 112 8.52 8.16 -4.08
C ASP A 112 7.52 9.34 -4.09
N LEU A 113 6.93 9.68 -2.94
CA LEU A 113 6.08 10.87 -2.76
C LEU A 113 6.83 12.02 -2.05
N THR A 114 8.01 11.76 -1.49
CA THR A 114 8.81 12.72 -0.73
C THR A 114 9.48 13.77 -1.61
N VAL A 115 10.09 13.38 -2.73
CA VAL A 115 10.71 14.33 -3.67
C VAL A 115 9.67 15.20 -4.38
N PRO A 116 8.53 14.66 -4.89
CA PRO A 116 7.41 15.48 -5.34
C PRO A 116 6.93 16.47 -4.27
N PHE A 117 6.86 16.05 -3.00
CA PHE A 117 6.48 16.95 -1.92
C PHE A 117 7.49 18.07 -1.69
N ALA A 118 8.80 17.79 -1.71
CA ALA A 118 9.83 18.81 -1.60
C ALA A 118 9.76 19.84 -2.75
N ARG A 119 9.53 19.38 -3.99
CA ARG A 119 9.23 20.26 -5.12
C ARG A 119 7.96 21.08 -4.84
N TYR A 120 6.90 20.49 -4.32
CA TYR A 120 5.63 21.18 -4.01
C TYR A 120 5.82 22.33 -3.03
N LEU A 121 6.58 22.12 -1.97
CA LEU A 121 6.92 23.17 -1.03
C LEU A 121 7.65 24.33 -1.72
N ALA A 122 8.69 24.00 -2.49
CA ALA A 122 9.53 24.98 -3.17
C ALA A 122 8.75 25.80 -4.20
N THR A 123 8.01 25.16 -5.10
CA THR A 123 7.33 25.84 -6.22
C THR A 123 6.14 26.69 -5.77
N ASN A 124 5.53 26.36 -4.64
CA ASN A 124 4.36 27.09 -4.11
C ASN A 124 4.71 28.03 -2.95
N GLY A 125 5.98 28.13 -2.56
CA GLY A 125 6.41 28.98 -1.44
C GLY A 125 5.84 28.57 -0.08
N VAL A 126 5.47 27.30 0.09
CA VAL A 126 4.86 26.77 1.33
C VAL A 126 5.96 26.53 2.36
N LYS A 127 5.92 27.27 3.47
CA LYS A 127 6.94 27.18 4.53
C LYS A 127 6.59 26.23 5.67
N LYS A 128 5.30 26.02 5.92
CA LYS A 128 4.79 25.17 7.00
C LYS A 128 3.57 24.41 6.51
N ILE A 129 3.59 23.09 6.63
CA ILE A 129 2.45 22.24 6.32
C ILE A 129 2.62 20.90 7.01
N LYS A 130 1.52 20.33 7.51
CA LYS A 130 1.43 18.95 7.96
C LYS A 130 0.51 18.24 6.98
N ARG A 131 1.03 17.26 6.24
CA ARG A 131 0.30 16.63 5.14
C ARG A 131 0.42 15.13 5.11
N TYR A 132 -0.58 14.49 4.53
CA TYR A 132 -0.48 13.12 4.05
C TYR A 132 -0.68 13.04 2.54
N GLN A 133 -0.10 12.02 1.92
CA GLN A 133 -0.34 11.67 0.52
C GLN A 133 -0.35 10.15 0.38
N ILE A 134 -1.40 9.60 -0.21
CA ILE A 134 -1.51 8.17 -0.50
C ILE A 134 -1.52 8.01 -2.01
N GLY A 135 -0.52 7.31 -2.55
CA GLY A 135 -0.33 7.25 -3.99
C GLY A 135 0.56 6.12 -4.46
N LYS A 136 0.33 5.69 -5.71
CA LYS A 136 1.22 4.73 -6.38
C LYS A 136 2.56 5.37 -6.74
N VAL A 137 3.63 4.59 -6.60
CA VAL A 137 5.01 4.94 -6.98
C VAL A 137 5.62 3.82 -7.80
N TYR A 138 6.69 4.15 -8.53
CA TYR A 138 7.20 3.30 -9.60
C TYR A 138 8.71 3.10 -9.47
N ARG A 139 9.13 1.83 -9.29
CA ARG A 139 10.55 1.46 -9.15
C ARG A 139 10.85 0.26 -10.03
N ARG A 140 11.88 0.32 -10.87
CA ARG A 140 12.31 -0.76 -11.79
C ARG A 140 13.02 -1.91 -11.09
N ASP A 141 12.74 -2.10 -9.81
CA ASP A 141 13.35 -3.09 -8.95
C ASP A 141 13.10 -4.52 -9.48
N GLN A 142 13.88 -5.49 -9.00
CA GLN A 142 13.60 -6.89 -9.27
C GLN A 142 12.42 -7.34 -8.41
N PRO A 143 11.24 -7.64 -9.01
CA PRO A 143 10.04 -7.87 -8.23
C PRO A 143 10.12 -9.21 -7.50
N TYR A 144 9.61 -9.23 -6.27
CA TYR A 144 9.37 -10.44 -5.48
C TYR A 144 7.97 -10.35 -4.86
N MET A 145 6.98 -10.73 -5.66
CA MET A 145 5.56 -10.50 -5.39
C MET A 145 5.10 -11.09 -4.05
N THR A 146 5.57 -12.28 -3.70
CA THR A 146 5.21 -12.97 -2.44
C THR A 146 5.74 -12.28 -1.18
N ARG A 147 6.68 -11.34 -1.32
CA ARG A 147 7.20 -10.51 -0.21
C ARG A 147 6.82 -9.03 -0.33
N GLY A 148 5.84 -8.72 -1.20
CA GLY A 148 5.33 -7.36 -1.40
C GLY A 148 6.25 -6.44 -2.20
N ARG A 149 7.31 -6.96 -2.82
CA ARG A 149 8.24 -6.16 -3.63
C ARG A 149 7.73 -6.11 -5.07
N GLN A 150 7.08 -5.01 -5.44
CA GLN A 150 6.49 -4.77 -6.76
C GLN A 150 7.21 -3.63 -7.47
N ARG A 151 6.89 -3.42 -8.75
CA ARG A 151 7.41 -2.30 -9.55
C ARG A 151 6.46 -1.11 -9.57
N GLU A 152 5.17 -1.36 -9.40
CA GLU A 152 4.15 -0.39 -9.06
C GLU A 152 3.61 -0.78 -7.68
N PHE A 153 3.58 0.15 -6.73
CA PHE A 153 3.00 -0.11 -5.41
C PHE A 153 2.57 1.19 -4.74
N CYS A 154 1.70 1.11 -3.74
CA CYS A 154 1.23 2.28 -3.01
C CYS A 154 2.09 2.58 -1.78
N GLN A 155 2.42 3.86 -1.62
CA GLN A 155 2.96 4.45 -0.41
C GLN A 155 1.89 5.29 0.28
N CYS A 156 1.88 5.25 1.61
CA CYS A 156 1.07 6.14 2.43
C CYS A 156 2.01 7.03 3.24
N ASP A 157 2.24 8.24 2.76
CA ASP A 157 3.21 9.17 3.32
C ASP A 157 2.54 10.17 4.26
N PHE A 158 3.22 10.50 5.35
CA PHE A 158 2.85 11.57 6.27
C PHE A 158 4.09 12.38 6.62
N ASP A 159 4.01 13.71 6.46
CA ASP A 159 5.15 14.59 6.63
C ASP A 159 4.76 15.90 7.31
N ILE A 160 5.64 16.38 8.17
CA ILE A 160 5.59 17.68 8.82
C ILE A 160 6.75 18.51 8.28
N ALA A 161 6.42 19.58 7.56
CA ALA A 161 7.37 20.55 7.04
C ALA A 161 7.25 21.87 7.81
N GLY A 162 8.40 22.47 8.11
CA GLY A 162 8.50 23.77 8.77
C GLY A 162 9.53 23.81 9.89
N GLU A 163 9.82 25.03 10.33
CA GLU A 163 10.68 25.29 11.48
C GLU A 163 9.86 25.24 12.79
N TYR A 164 10.30 24.36 13.68
CA TYR A 164 9.71 24.06 14.99
C TYR A 164 10.83 23.82 15.99
N ASP A 165 10.48 23.80 17.29
CA ASP A 165 11.42 23.42 18.34
C ASP A 165 11.86 21.95 18.18
N PRO A 166 13.10 21.62 18.61
CA PRO A 166 13.71 20.32 18.33
C PRO A 166 12.84 19.15 18.78
N MET A 167 12.79 18.10 17.95
CA MET A 167 12.24 16.78 18.24
C MET A 167 10.72 16.67 18.49
N ILE A 168 9.98 17.78 18.59
CA ILE A 168 8.52 17.75 18.75
C ILE A 168 7.85 17.07 17.53
N PRO A 169 8.11 17.50 16.28
CA PRO A 169 7.51 16.86 15.12
C PRO A 169 7.99 15.40 14.95
N ASP A 170 9.24 15.12 15.29
CA ASP A 170 9.84 13.80 15.18
C ASP A 170 9.16 12.78 16.12
N ALA A 171 8.86 13.18 17.35
CA ALA A 171 8.13 12.38 18.31
C ALA A 171 6.68 12.15 17.85
N GLU A 172 6.03 13.18 17.30
CA GLU A 172 4.69 13.06 16.71
C GLU A 172 4.70 12.03 15.56
N ILE A 173 5.71 12.06 14.68
CA ILE A 173 5.84 11.08 13.59
C ILE A 173 5.94 9.65 14.12
N VAL A 174 6.74 9.39 15.17
CA VAL A 174 6.84 8.07 15.80
C VAL A 174 5.50 7.64 16.41
N SER A 175 4.80 8.56 17.06
CA SER A 175 3.47 8.34 17.64
C SER A 175 2.43 7.96 16.58
N ILE A 176 2.34 8.72 15.48
CA ILE A 176 1.40 8.43 14.38
C ILE A 176 1.73 7.08 13.75
N LEU A 177 3.00 6.77 13.51
CA LEU A 177 3.40 5.48 12.97
C LEU A 177 2.99 4.33 13.90
N ASN A 178 3.17 4.48 15.21
CA ASN A 178 2.72 3.50 16.20
C ASN A 178 1.19 3.31 16.18
N GLU A 179 0.42 4.40 16.11
CA GLU A 179 -1.04 4.35 16.03
C GLU A 179 -1.52 3.65 14.75
N VAL A 180 -0.97 4.03 13.57
CA VAL A 180 -1.32 3.42 12.29
C VAL A 180 -1.11 1.90 12.32
N LEU A 181 0.04 1.45 12.77
CA LEU A 181 0.37 0.01 12.77
C LEU A 181 -0.47 -0.77 13.80
N THR A 182 -0.82 -0.14 14.92
CA THR A 182 -1.72 -0.71 15.94
C THR A 182 -3.15 -0.82 15.40
N ASP A 183 -3.69 0.26 14.82
CA ASP A 183 -5.06 0.34 14.31
C ASP A 183 -5.28 -0.58 13.09
N LEU A 184 -4.22 -0.92 12.35
CA LEU A 184 -4.26 -1.90 11.26
C LEU A 184 -4.31 -3.36 11.74
N GLU A 185 -4.13 -3.60 13.05
CA GLU A 185 -4.19 -4.93 13.67
C GLU A 185 -3.30 -5.98 12.98
N ILE A 186 -2.10 -5.60 12.52
CA ILE A 186 -1.22 -6.49 11.74
C ILE A 186 -0.48 -7.54 12.58
N GLY A 187 -0.56 -7.46 13.91
CA GLY A 187 0.18 -8.31 14.85
C GLY A 187 1.31 -7.53 15.51
N THR A 188 2.30 -8.22 16.05
CA THR A 188 3.43 -7.59 16.75
C THR A 188 4.38 -6.92 15.75
N PHE A 189 4.74 -5.67 16.02
CA PHE A 189 5.70 -4.91 15.24
C PHE A 189 6.70 -4.20 16.17
N ARG A 190 7.75 -3.65 15.57
CA ARG A 190 8.75 -2.85 16.27
C ARG A 190 9.16 -1.66 15.40
N ILE A 191 9.23 -0.47 15.99
CA ILE A 191 9.73 0.75 15.35
C ILE A 191 11.16 0.96 15.82
N LYS A 192 12.11 0.67 14.93
CA LYS A 192 13.52 0.95 15.14
C LYS A 192 13.75 2.44 14.92
N ILE A 193 14.49 3.08 15.83
CA ILE A 193 14.93 4.47 15.72
C ILE A 193 16.46 4.54 15.79
N ASN A 194 17.03 5.50 15.08
CA ASN A 194 18.45 5.87 15.15
C ASN A 194 18.64 7.32 14.67
N HIS A 195 19.86 7.83 14.69
CA HIS A 195 20.18 9.19 14.25
C HIS A 195 21.37 9.22 13.29
N ARG A 196 21.23 9.92 12.16
CA ARG A 196 22.26 10.03 11.11
C ARG A 196 23.61 10.51 11.65
N LYS A 197 23.61 11.62 12.39
CA LYS A 197 24.82 12.19 13.02
C LYS A 197 25.45 11.26 14.07
N LEU A 198 24.69 10.37 14.70
CA LEU A 198 25.23 9.42 15.68
C LEU A 198 26.03 8.33 14.97
N LEU A 199 25.53 7.85 13.83
CA LEU A 199 26.27 6.92 12.99
C LEU A 199 27.58 7.52 12.47
N ASP A 200 27.55 8.79 12.01
CA ASP A 200 28.76 9.50 11.58
C ASP A 200 29.78 9.60 12.72
N ALA A 201 29.33 9.93 13.94
CA ALA A 201 30.19 10.01 15.12
C ALA A 201 30.84 8.65 15.43
N ILE A 202 30.09 7.56 15.35
CA ILE A 202 30.61 6.20 15.59
C ILE A 202 31.66 5.81 14.55
N PHE A 203 31.47 6.15 13.28
CA PHE A 203 32.46 5.88 12.26
C PHE A 203 33.76 6.65 12.50
N VAL A 204 33.67 7.91 12.96
CA VAL A 204 34.84 8.68 13.39
C VAL A 204 35.55 7.99 14.56
N LEU A 205 34.80 7.58 15.60
CA LEU A 205 35.37 6.93 16.79
C LEU A 205 36.00 5.55 16.48
N ALA A 206 35.39 4.80 15.56
CA ALA A 206 35.92 3.51 15.12
C ALA A 206 37.20 3.65 14.27
N GLY A 207 37.45 4.83 13.70
CA GLY A 207 38.61 5.11 12.85
C GLY A 207 38.36 4.91 11.35
N VAL A 208 37.10 5.00 10.91
CA VAL A 208 36.75 4.91 9.49
C VAL A 208 37.22 6.20 8.77
N PRO A 209 37.92 6.12 7.64
CA PRO A 209 38.25 7.29 6.83
C PRO A 209 36.99 7.93 6.23
N ARG A 210 36.89 9.27 6.24
CA ARG A 210 35.66 9.99 5.83
C ARG A 210 35.25 9.69 4.39
N GLU A 211 36.20 9.51 3.48
CA GLU A 211 35.98 9.16 2.09
C GLU A 211 35.33 7.78 1.91
N LYS A 212 35.44 6.90 2.92
CA LYS A 212 34.82 5.56 2.92
C LYS A 212 33.44 5.53 3.58
N PHE A 213 32.97 6.63 4.18
CA PHE A 213 31.68 6.65 4.90
C PHE A 213 30.52 6.13 4.04
N PRO A 214 30.29 6.61 2.80
CA PRO A 214 29.18 6.13 1.98
C PRO A 214 29.26 4.62 1.71
N ALA A 215 30.46 4.11 1.43
CA ALA A 215 30.68 2.69 1.22
C ALA A 215 30.38 1.89 2.49
N ILE A 216 30.85 2.32 3.66
CA ILE A 216 30.60 1.61 4.92
C ILE A 216 29.12 1.69 5.32
N PHE A 217 28.44 2.82 5.09
CA PHE A 217 26.98 2.92 5.27
C PHE A 217 26.23 1.88 4.45
N SER A 218 26.59 1.75 3.17
CA SER A 218 26.02 0.73 2.29
C SER A 218 26.31 -0.71 2.76
N ALA A 219 27.38 -0.95 3.51
CA ALA A 219 27.66 -2.29 4.06
C ALA A 219 26.77 -2.56 5.28
N VAL A 220 26.70 -1.60 6.21
CA VAL A 220 25.92 -1.72 7.45
C VAL A 220 24.42 -1.81 7.17
N ASP A 221 23.90 -1.12 6.15
CA ASP A 221 22.49 -1.20 5.72
C ASP A 221 22.05 -2.62 5.37
N LYS A 222 22.99 -3.52 5.03
CA LYS A 222 22.71 -4.93 4.71
C LYS A 222 22.59 -5.82 5.94
N LEU A 223 22.94 -5.33 7.14
CA LEU A 223 22.91 -6.11 8.39
C LEU A 223 21.49 -6.56 8.76
N ASP A 224 20.46 -5.98 8.14
CA ASP A 224 19.07 -6.41 8.25
C ASP A 224 18.78 -7.73 7.48
N LYS A 225 19.66 -8.14 6.56
CA LYS A 225 19.48 -9.28 5.64
C LYS A 225 20.59 -10.31 5.70
N VAL A 226 21.82 -9.90 6.03
CA VAL A 226 23.00 -10.77 6.06
C VAL A 226 23.65 -10.75 7.44
N SER A 227 24.49 -11.75 7.70
CA SER A 227 25.21 -11.87 8.97
C SER A 227 26.24 -10.75 9.15
N TRP A 228 26.63 -10.47 10.40
CA TRP A 228 27.71 -9.52 10.66
C TRP A 228 29.01 -9.96 9.97
N GLU A 229 29.29 -11.27 9.96
CA GLU A 229 30.49 -11.85 9.39
C GLU A 229 30.57 -11.54 7.88
N ASP A 230 29.44 -11.61 7.18
CA ASP A 230 29.36 -11.24 5.76
C ASP A 230 29.55 -9.72 5.55
N VAL A 231 28.98 -8.88 6.42
CA VAL A 231 29.14 -7.43 6.37
C VAL A 231 30.59 -7.02 6.65
N GLU A 232 31.23 -7.60 7.67
CA GLU A 232 32.64 -7.40 7.99
C GLU A 232 33.54 -7.80 6.81
N LYS A 233 33.25 -8.95 6.20
CA LYS A 233 33.97 -9.42 5.02
C LYS A 233 33.84 -8.44 3.85
N GLU A 234 32.64 -7.92 3.57
CA GLU A 234 32.43 -6.90 2.55
C GLU A 234 33.20 -5.60 2.86
N MET A 235 33.16 -5.13 4.11
CA MET A 235 33.88 -3.92 4.53
C MET A 235 35.38 -4.05 4.31
N VAL A 236 35.96 -5.22 4.62
CA VAL A 236 37.40 -5.45 4.51
C VAL A 236 37.82 -5.79 3.08
N GLU A 237 37.22 -6.81 2.46
CA GLU A 237 37.70 -7.37 1.19
C GLU A 237 37.25 -6.55 -0.03
N VAL A 238 36.05 -5.95 0.02
CA VAL A 238 35.48 -5.22 -1.12
C VAL A 238 35.67 -3.72 -0.98
N LYS A 239 35.46 -3.19 0.24
CA LYS A 239 35.50 -1.74 0.52
C LYS A 239 36.86 -1.28 1.07
N GLY A 240 37.78 -2.22 1.30
CA GLY A 240 39.17 -1.96 1.67
C GLY A 240 39.33 -1.31 3.04
N LEU A 241 38.42 -1.56 3.98
CA LEU A 241 38.55 -1.08 5.36
C LEU A 241 39.53 -1.96 6.14
N ASP A 242 40.29 -1.37 7.06
CA ASP A 242 41.12 -2.15 7.98
C ASP A 242 40.24 -3.05 8.87
N ARG A 243 40.68 -4.30 9.10
CA ARG A 243 39.88 -5.28 9.86
C ARG A 243 39.65 -4.85 11.30
N ALA A 244 40.64 -4.25 11.97
CA ALA A 244 40.46 -3.79 13.34
C ALA A 244 39.45 -2.63 13.42
N VAL A 245 39.44 -1.75 12.40
CA VAL A 245 38.42 -0.70 12.27
C VAL A 245 37.04 -1.30 12.02
N ALA A 246 36.92 -2.30 11.14
CA ALA A 246 35.66 -3.00 10.89
C ALA A 246 35.10 -3.68 12.15
N GLN A 247 35.96 -4.32 12.95
CA GLN A 247 35.57 -4.94 14.22
C GLN A 247 35.05 -3.91 15.22
N LYS A 248 35.72 -2.77 15.35
CA LYS A 248 35.23 -1.65 16.18
C LYS A 248 33.88 -1.14 15.73
N VAL A 249 33.65 -0.99 14.41
CA VAL A 249 32.30 -0.64 13.89
C VAL A 249 31.27 -1.67 14.37
N GLY A 250 31.63 -2.95 14.36
CA GLY A 250 30.79 -4.07 14.83
C GLY A 250 30.38 -3.98 16.29
N GLU A 251 31.26 -3.51 17.16
CA GLU A 251 30.95 -3.30 18.59
C GLU A 251 29.80 -2.31 18.78
N TYR A 252 29.69 -1.31 17.90
CA TYR A 252 28.62 -0.31 17.96
C TYR A 252 27.34 -0.77 17.24
N VAL A 253 27.44 -1.19 15.98
CA VAL A 253 26.25 -1.43 15.14
C VAL A 253 25.45 -2.65 15.57
N LYS A 254 26.03 -3.56 16.37
CA LYS A 254 25.30 -4.69 16.96
C LYS A 254 24.46 -4.32 18.18
N MET A 255 24.60 -3.10 18.70
CA MET A 255 23.85 -2.69 19.88
C MET A 255 22.44 -2.27 19.53
N HIS A 256 21.47 -2.83 20.25
CA HIS A 256 20.08 -2.40 20.22
C HIS A 256 19.44 -2.69 21.59
N ASP A 257 18.53 -1.83 22.03
CA ASP A 257 17.78 -2.03 23.29
C ASP A 257 16.53 -1.12 23.31
N LYS A 258 15.74 -1.22 24.38
CA LYS A 258 14.70 -0.24 24.70
C LYS A 258 15.29 1.16 24.77
N PRO A 259 14.57 2.21 24.30
CA PRO A 259 15.19 3.51 24.04
C PRO A 259 15.89 4.14 25.25
N LYS A 260 15.27 4.10 26.44
CA LYS A 260 15.86 4.62 27.68
C LYS A 260 17.14 3.87 28.09
N ALA A 261 17.12 2.54 28.00
CA ALA A 261 18.27 1.69 28.36
C ALA A 261 19.44 1.89 27.37
N MET A 262 19.12 1.92 26.07
CA MET A 262 20.10 2.15 25.02
C MET A 262 20.74 3.52 25.14
N TYR A 263 19.94 4.57 25.36
CA TYR A 263 20.44 5.92 25.58
C TYR A 263 21.42 5.97 26.76
N GLN A 264 21.08 5.36 27.90
CA GLN A 264 21.96 5.33 29.05
C GLN A 264 23.29 4.61 28.74
N LYS A 265 23.24 3.48 28.03
CA LYS A 265 24.45 2.76 27.59
C LYS A 265 25.36 3.64 26.74
N LEU A 266 24.80 4.41 25.80
CA LEU A 266 25.57 5.32 24.95
C LEU A 266 26.15 6.52 25.74
N VAL A 267 25.44 7.01 26.76
CA VAL A 267 25.97 8.02 27.68
C VAL A 267 27.19 7.48 28.43
N ASP A 268 27.11 6.25 28.95
CA ASP A 268 28.20 5.63 29.71
C ASP A 268 29.44 5.36 28.85
N MET A 269 29.25 5.10 27.55
CA MET A 269 30.33 4.94 26.56
C MET A 269 31.08 6.24 26.23
N LYS A 270 30.56 7.41 26.62
CA LYS A 270 31.19 8.72 26.41
C LYS A 270 31.63 8.93 24.95
N LEU A 271 30.68 8.90 24.02
CA LEU A 271 30.91 9.06 22.57
C LEU A 271 31.55 10.40 22.14
N GLY A 272 31.85 11.30 23.09
CA GLY A 272 32.55 12.55 22.84
C GLY A 272 31.67 13.64 22.24
N GLU A 273 32.30 14.78 21.94
CA GLU A 273 31.61 16.00 21.47
C GLU A 273 30.96 15.79 20.08
N THR A 274 31.50 14.90 19.25
CA THR A 274 30.98 14.60 17.91
C THR A 274 29.58 13.99 17.91
N ALA A 275 29.18 13.32 19.00
CA ALA A 275 27.85 12.72 19.14
C ALA A 275 26.86 13.59 19.92
N LYS A 276 27.31 14.71 20.51
CA LYS A 276 26.54 15.48 21.50
C LYS A 276 25.19 15.97 20.99
N ASP A 277 25.15 16.55 19.80
CA ASP A 277 23.90 17.03 19.21
C ASP A 277 22.92 15.88 18.99
N ALA A 278 23.41 14.77 18.43
CA ALA A 278 22.59 13.58 18.19
C ALA A 278 22.09 12.98 19.51
N MET A 279 22.92 12.95 20.55
CA MET A 279 22.53 12.46 21.87
C MET A 279 21.47 13.37 22.51
N ASN A 280 21.60 14.69 22.38
CA ASN A 280 20.56 15.62 22.85
C ASN A 280 19.23 15.42 22.11
N ASP A 281 19.28 15.29 20.78
CA ASP A 281 18.11 15.02 19.95
C ASP A 281 17.45 13.69 20.36
N MET A 282 18.23 12.62 20.53
CA MET A 282 17.70 11.32 20.96
C MET A 282 17.13 11.36 22.39
N LYS A 283 17.74 12.13 23.30
CA LYS A 283 17.19 12.32 24.65
C LYS A 283 15.80 12.95 24.60
N LEU A 284 15.66 14.07 23.88
CA LEU A 284 14.38 14.78 23.74
C LEU A 284 13.34 13.90 23.05
N LEU A 285 13.72 13.19 21.97
CA LEU A 285 12.82 12.26 21.28
C LEU A 285 12.27 11.21 22.25
N ILE A 286 13.13 10.61 23.07
CA ILE A 286 12.72 9.57 24.02
C ILE A 286 11.77 10.16 25.07
N GLU A 287 12.08 11.33 25.64
CA GLU A 287 11.23 12.00 26.62
C GLU A 287 9.84 12.34 26.03
N TYR A 288 9.79 12.85 24.80
CA TYR A 288 8.53 13.19 24.15
C TYR A 288 7.71 11.96 23.74
N CYS A 289 8.36 10.92 23.21
CA CYS A 289 7.69 9.66 22.91
C CYS A 289 7.14 8.97 24.18
N ASP A 290 7.83 9.12 25.33
CA ASP A 290 7.33 8.65 26.62
C ASP A 290 6.07 9.40 27.04
N ALA A 291 6.07 10.73 26.91
CA ALA A 291 4.92 11.58 27.20
C ALA A 291 3.73 11.30 26.26
N LEU A 292 3.99 10.93 25.01
CA LEU A 292 2.98 10.50 24.03
C LEU A 292 2.53 9.04 24.22
N GLY A 293 3.14 8.29 25.15
CA GLY A 293 2.80 6.90 25.42
C GLY A 293 3.09 5.93 24.27
N CYS A 294 4.09 6.22 23.43
CA CYS A 294 4.38 5.43 22.23
C CYS A 294 5.72 4.66 22.27
N LEU A 295 6.41 4.61 23.41
CA LEU A 295 7.72 3.94 23.54
C LEU A 295 7.66 2.40 23.55
N ASP A 296 6.51 1.79 23.87
CA ASP A 296 6.43 0.35 24.09
C ASP A 296 6.87 -0.48 22.87
N ASN A 297 6.53 -0.02 21.67
CA ASN A 297 6.89 -0.67 20.42
C ASN A 297 8.20 -0.13 19.80
N VAL A 298 8.91 0.75 20.49
CA VAL A 298 10.13 1.40 19.97
C VAL A 298 11.38 0.66 20.45
N GLU A 299 12.38 0.55 19.57
CA GLU A 299 13.72 0.07 19.85
C GLU A 299 14.75 1.05 19.30
N PHE A 300 15.75 1.38 20.10
CA PHE A 300 16.89 2.16 19.60
C PHE A 300 17.93 1.17 19.09
N ASP A 301 18.11 1.14 17.77
CA ASP A 301 18.92 0.14 17.07
C ASP A 301 20.04 0.82 16.25
N MET A 302 21.29 0.54 16.61
CA MET A 302 22.47 1.15 15.98
C MET A 302 22.81 0.56 14.62
N SER A 303 22.22 -0.60 14.28
CA SER A 303 22.33 -1.18 12.93
C SER A 303 21.46 -0.45 11.93
N LEU A 304 20.46 0.31 12.38
CA LEU A 304 19.55 1.02 11.50
C LEU A 304 20.32 2.13 10.77
N VAL A 305 20.64 1.83 9.52
CA VAL A 305 21.06 2.77 8.48
C VAL A 305 19.94 2.74 7.44
N ARG A 306 19.59 3.88 6.85
CA ARG A 306 18.58 3.92 5.77
C ARG A 306 19.25 4.44 4.51
N GLY A 307 19.11 3.70 3.41
CA GLY A 307 19.78 3.95 2.13
C GLY A 307 19.31 5.16 1.31
N LEU A 308 18.61 6.14 1.89
CA LEU A 308 18.31 7.40 1.19
C LEU A 308 19.23 8.50 1.73
N ASP A 309 20.08 9.02 0.85
CA ASP A 309 21.15 9.97 1.18
C ASP A 309 20.63 11.33 1.70
N TYR A 310 19.32 11.58 1.63
CA TYR A 310 18.72 12.85 2.00
C TYR A 310 18.41 13.00 3.50
N TYR A 311 18.53 11.95 4.32
CA TYR A 311 18.29 12.06 5.77
C TYR A 311 19.39 12.83 6.48
N THR A 312 19.00 13.78 7.35
CA THR A 312 19.89 14.70 8.07
C THR A 312 19.84 14.53 9.59
N GLY A 313 18.82 13.86 10.12
CA GLY A 313 18.56 13.72 11.56
C GLY A 313 18.17 12.31 11.95
N VAL A 314 17.09 12.18 12.72
CA VAL A 314 16.53 10.87 13.08
C VAL A 314 16.10 10.09 11.86
N ILE A 315 16.22 8.78 11.97
CA ILE A 315 15.76 7.79 11.00
C ILE A 315 14.97 6.73 11.74
N PHE A 316 13.95 6.19 11.09
CA PHE A 316 13.13 5.14 11.66
C PHE A 316 12.68 4.12 10.63
N GLU A 317 12.46 2.91 11.11
CA GLU A 317 11.97 1.79 10.34
C GLU A 317 11.06 0.92 11.20
N ALA A 318 9.86 0.64 10.71
CA ALA A 318 8.99 -0.34 11.34
C ALA A 318 9.16 -1.70 10.68
N VAL A 319 9.30 -2.74 11.50
CA VAL A 319 9.40 -4.13 11.07
C VAL A 319 8.35 -4.98 11.78
N MET A 320 7.84 -6.00 11.09
CA MET A 320 7.04 -7.06 11.71
C MET A 320 7.91 -7.91 12.65
N VAL A 321 7.35 -8.43 13.73
CA VAL A 321 8.03 -9.37 14.63
C VAL A 321 7.28 -10.70 14.65
N VAL A 322 7.98 -11.79 14.36
CA VAL A 322 7.45 -13.16 14.46
C VAL A 322 8.37 -13.96 15.38
N GLY A 323 7.87 -14.31 16.56
CA GLY A 323 8.73 -14.86 17.63
C GLY A 323 9.77 -13.84 18.06
N ASN A 324 11.06 -14.20 17.94
CA ASN A 324 12.18 -13.29 18.21
C ASN A 324 12.79 -12.68 16.92
N THR A 325 12.20 -12.92 15.75
CA THR A 325 12.79 -12.53 14.46
C THR A 325 12.00 -11.40 13.82
N SER A 326 12.72 -10.40 13.30
CA SER A 326 12.12 -9.32 12.50
C SER A 326 11.88 -9.79 11.07
N VAL A 327 10.66 -9.62 10.56
CA VAL A 327 10.23 -10.05 9.21
C VAL A 327 9.99 -8.84 8.32
N GLY A 328 11.06 -8.14 8.01
CA GLY A 328 11.12 -7.11 6.98
C GLY A 328 10.39 -5.79 7.28
N SER A 329 10.90 -4.73 6.66
CA SER A 329 10.38 -3.36 6.70
C SER A 329 8.93 -3.24 6.19
N ILE A 330 8.04 -2.65 6.99
CA ILE A 330 6.64 -2.33 6.63
C ILE A 330 6.40 -0.82 6.55
N ALA A 331 7.25 -0.02 7.19
CA ALA A 331 7.25 1.42 7.07
C ALA A 331 8.64 1.96 7.36
N GLY A 332 8.90 3.21 6.97
CA GLY A 332 10.03 3.94 7.53
C GLY A 332 10.13 5.35 6.99
N GLY A 333 11.13 6.07 7.48
CA GLY A 333 11.30 7.48 7.17
C GLY A 333 12.39 8.11 8.02
N GLY A 334 12.30 9.42 8.20
CA GLY A 334 13.25 10.19 8.98
C GLY A 334 13.13 11.69 8.74
N ARG A 335 14.08 12.43 9.31
CA ARG A 335 14.25 13.87 9.14
C ARG A 335 15.17 14.18 7.95
N TYR A 336 14.78 15.11 7.07
CA TYR A 336 15.45 15.41 5.80
C TYR A 336 15.47 16.92 5.48
N ASP A 337 16.12 17.71 6.33
CA ASP A 337 15.97 19.17 6.33
C ASP A 337 16.52 19.89 5.08
N ASN A 338 17.35 19.23 4.29
CA ASN A 338 18.04 19.85 3.16
C ASN A 338 17.32 19.62 1.82
N LEU A 339 16.37 18.68 1.73
CA LEU A 339 15.81 18.23 0.46
C LEU A 339 15.08 19.36 -0.29
N VAL A 340 14.31 20.18 0.42
CA VAL A 340 13.56 21.30 -0.17
C VAL A 340 14.49 22.37 -0.74
N GLY A 341 15.62 22.62 -0.08
CA GLY A 341 16.60 23.61 -0.51
C GLY A 341 17.28 23.27 -1.85
N ILE A 342 17.27 22.01 -2.25
CA ILE A 342 17.84 21.57 -3.55
C ILE A 342 17.03 22.15 -4.73
N PHE A 343 15.77 22.53 -4.51
CA PHE A 343 14.92 23.14 -5.53
C PHE A 343 15.02 24.67 -5.59
N GLY A 344 16.08 25.27 -5.02
CA GLY A 344 16.32 26.71 -5.05
C GLY A 344 15.47 27.52 -4.07
N ALA A 345 14.72 26.84 -3.19
CA ALA A 345 13.99 27.47 -2.09
C ALA A 345 14.85 27.63 -0.84
N ASN A 346 14.36 28.42 0.13
CA ASN A 346 14.95 28.44 1.47
C ASN A 346 14.90 27.03 2.08
N LYS A 347 15.87 26.72 2.94
CA LYS A 347 15.87 25.47 3.71
C LYS A 347 14.57 25.37 4.51
N ILE A 348 13.80 24.31 4.29
CA ILE A 348 12.58 23.99 5.02
C ILE A 348 12.82 22.63 5.69
N PRO A 349 12.97 22.59 7.04
CA PRO A 349 13.09 21.35 7.79
C PRO A 349 11.86 20.48 7.58
N CYS A 350 12.08 19.17 7.40
CA CYS A 350 11.00 18.21 7.17
C CYS A 350 11.30 16.91 7.91
N VAL A 351 10.26 16.28 8.45
CA VAL A 351 10.31 14.93 9.00
C VAL A 351 9.04 14.19 8.61
N GLY A 352 9.17 12.92 8.26
CA GLY A 352 8.01 12.12 7.88
C GLY A 352 8.33 10.67 7.57
N PHE A 353 7.28 9.91 7.31
CA PHE A 353 7.34 8.47 7.12
C PHE A 353 6.45 8.01 5.97
N SER A 354 6.76 6.83 5.47
CA SER A 354 5.97 6.13 4.46
C SER A 354 5.62 4.72 4.93
N VAL A 355 4.34 4.35 4.87
CA VAL A 355 3.88 2.96 5.05
C VAL A 355 3.84 2.26 3.70
N GLY A 356 4.50 1.10 3.61
CA GLY A 356 4.46 0.23 2.44
C GLY A 356 3.19 -0.62 2.41
N LEU A 357 2.13 -0.09 1.78
CA LEU A 357 0.79 -0.70 1.82
C LEU A 357 0.78 -2.15 1.31
N GLU A 358 1.55 -2.50 0.28
CA GLU A 358 1.53 -3.87 -0.27
C GLU A 358 1.97 -4.95 0.72
N ARG A 359 2.91 -4.65 1.62
CA ARG A 359 3.35 -5.62 2.62
C ARG A 359 2.31 -5.77 3.72
N ILE A 360 1.69 -4.65 4.14
CA ILE A 360 0.53 -4.66 5.04
C ILE A 360 -0.59 -5.51 4.45
N MET A 361 -0.91 -5.31 3.17
CA MET A 361 -1.97 -6.06 2.50
C MET A 361 -1.74 -7.56 2.46
N ILE A 362 -0.49 -8.03 2.27
CA ILE A 362 -0.20 -9.48 2.32
C ILE A 362 -0.57 -10.06 3.70
N ILE A 363 -0.23 -9.35 4.78
CA ILE A 363 -0.52 -9.79 6.15
C ILE A 363 -2.04 -9.79 6.40
N LEU A 364 -2.73 -8.72 5.99
CA LEU A 364 -4.17 -8.60 6.13
C LEU A 364 -4.89 -9.67 5.30
N GLU A 365 -4.52 -9.86 4.03
CA GLU A 365 -5.07 -10.88 3.15
C GLU A 365 -4.89 -12.30 3.73
N GLU A 366 -3.73 -12.61 4.34
CA GLU A 366 -3.51 -13.91 4.99
C GLU A 366 -4.44 -14.10 6.21
N LYS A 367 -4.58 -13.09 7.07
CA LYS A 367 -5.54 -13.13 8.19
C LYS A 367 -6.97 -13.29 7.70
N LEU A 368 -7.33 -12.57 6.64
CA LEU A 368 -8.65 -12.61 6.03
C LEU A 368 -8.92 -13.95 5.35
N SER A 369 -7.93 -14.61 4.76
CA SER A 369 -8.07 -15.94 4.15
C SER A 369 -8.46 -17.03 5.17
N LYS A 370 -8.06 -16.86 6.43
CA LYS A 370 -8.41 -17.75 7.54
C LYS A 370 -9.84 -17.48 8.08
N SER A 371 -10.42 -16.33 7.73
CA SER A 371 -11.81 -15.96 8.03
C SER A 371 -12.70 -16.30 6.83
N SER A 372 -13.63 -17.24 7.01
CA SER A 372 -14.43 -17.82 5.93
C SER A 372 -15.51 -16.91 5.32
N LYS A 373 -15.59 -15.62 5.69
CA LYS A 373 -16.74 -14.75 5.38
C LYS A 373 -16.37 -13.32 4.98
N LEU A 374 -15.58 -13.16 3.92
CA LEU A 374 -15.52 -11.86 3.22
C LEU A 374 -16.19 -11.99 1.87
N HIS A 375 -17.29 -11.26 1.75
CA HIS A 375 -18.04 -11.10 0.52
C HIS A 375 -17.40 -10.02 -0.36
N GLU A 376 -17.45 -10.23 -1.68
CA GLU A 376 -16.84 -9.35 -2.66
C GLU A 376 -17.63 -8.05 -2.84
N ALA A 377 -18.95 -8.12 -2.69
CA ALA A 377 -19.84 -6.98 -2.81
C ALA A 377 -20.12 -6.34 -1.44
N GLN A 378 -20.32 -5.02 -1.45
CA GLN A 378 -20.77 -4.28 -0.27
C GLN A 378 -22.29 -4.31 -0.09
N THR A 379 -23.01 -5.01 -0.97
CA THR A 379 -24.47 -5.03 -1.01
C THR A 379 -25.06 -5.64 0.25
N GLU A 380 -25.93 -4.86 0.88
CA GLU A 380 -26.55 -5.20 2.15
C GLU A 380 -27.92 -5.85 1.93
N VAL A 381 -28.64 -5.40 0.90
CA VAL A 381 -30.03 -5.77 0.63
C VAL A 381 -30.25 -6.13 -0.83
N PHE A 382 -30.75 -7.34 -1.10
CA PHE A 382 -31.18 -7.73 -2.43
C PHE A 382 -32.69 -7.60 -2.59
N VAL A 383 -33.17 -6.89 -3.61
CA VAL A 383 -34.60 -6.72 -3.89
C VAL A 383 -35.04 -7.75 -4.93
N ALA A 384 -35.99 -8.62 -4.56
CA ALA A 384 -36.49 -9.72 -5.36
C ALA A 384 -38.01 -9.71 -5.45
N SER A 385 -38.58 -10.39 -6.45
CA SER A 385 -40.04 -10.46 -6.61
C SER A 385 -40.49 -11.82 -7.14
N VAL A 386 -41.64 -12.29 -6.65
CA VAL A 386 -42.17 -13.62 -7.02
C VAL A 386 -42.89 -13.60 -8.38
N ASP A 387 -43.63 -12.53 -8.66
CA ASP A 387 -44.48 -12.41 -9.85
C ASP A 387 -43.76 -11.77 -11.06
N LYS A 388 -44.35 -11.97 -12.23
CA LYS A 388 -43.96 -11.26 -13.45
C LYS A 388 -44.39 -9.78 -13.41
N ASN A 389 -43.73 -8.96 -14.23
CA ASN A 389 -44.00 -7.54 -14.45
C ASN A 389 -43.84 -6.66 -13.19
N ARG A 390 -42.93 -7.07 -12.30
CA ARG A 390 -42.64 -6.36 -11.03
C ARG A 390 -41.38 -5.50 -11.05
N LEU A 391 -40.77 -5.30 -12.23
CA LEU A 391 -39.55 -4.49 -12.35
C LEU A 391 -39.74 -3.07 -11.78
N ILE A 392 -40.85 -2.41 -12.10
CA ILE A 392 -41.15 -1.06 -11.59
C ILE A 392 -41.16 -1.06 -10.06
N ASN A 393 -41.82 -2.02 -9.43
CA ASN A 393 -41.85 -2.14 -7.98
C ASN A 393 -40.44 -2.39 -7.41
N ARG A 394 -39.63 -3.27 -8.02
CA ARG A 394 -38.25 -3.52 -7.55
C ARG A 394 -37.41 -2.25 -7.62
N LEU A 395 -37.54 -1.47 -8.70
CA LEU A 395 -36.86 -0.18 -8.84
C LEU A 395 -37.33 0.86 -7.80
N GLN A 396 -38.62 0.88 -7.45
CA GLN A 396 -39.14 1.75 -6.39
C GLN A 396 -38.57 1.40 -5.02
N TYR A 397 -38.49 0.10 -4.68
CA TYR A 397 -37.84 -0.35 -3.45
C TYR A 397 -36.34 -0.01 -3.43
N LEU A 398 -35.63 -0.21 -4.55
CA LEU A 398 -34.23 0.20 -4.66
C LEU A 398 -34.06 1.71 -4.41
N ASN A 399 -34.89 2.55 -5.02
CA ASN A 399 -34.81 4.00 -4.80
C ASN A 399 -35.01 4.35 -3.31
N ARG A 400 -36.01 3.76 -2.64
CA ARG A 400 -36.25 3.99 -1.21
C ARG A 400 -35.04 3.59 -0.34
N LEU A 401 -34.40 2.47 -0.66
CA LEU A 401 -33.21 1.98 0.04
C LEU A 401 -32.00 2.90 -0.21
N TRP A 402 -31.77 3.30 -1.46
CA TRP A 402 -30.67 4.20 -1.82
C TRP A 402 -30.86 5.61 -1.22
N GLU A 403 -32.10 6.12 -1.13
CA GLU A 403 -32.39 7.43 -0.54
C GLU A 403 -31.98 7.56 0.93
N VAL A 404 -31.90 6.44 1.66
CA VAL A 404 -31.40 6.37 3.04
C VAL A 404 -29.96 5.85 3.14
N GLY A 405 -29.31 5.57 2.01
CA GLY A 405 -27.92 5.14 1.95
C GLY A 405 -27.68 3.65 2.20
N ILE A 406 -28.71 2.81 2.07
CA ILE A 406 -28.56 1.34 2.12
C ILE A 406 -28.03 0.85 0.77
N TYR A 407 -27.00 0.00 0.80
CA TYR A 407 -26.44 -0.59 -0.42
C TYR A 407 -27.34 -1.73 -0.90
N ALA A 408 -28.04 -1.50 -2.01
CA ALA A 408 -29.04 -2.43 -2.49
C ALA A 408 -28.96 -2.68 -4.00
N GLU A 409 -29.33 -3.89 -4.41
CA GLU A 409 -29.31 -4.35 -5.80
C GLU A 409 -30.54 -5.20 -6.15
N THR A 410 -30.79 -5.38 -7.45
CA THR A 410 -31.78 -6.33 -7.98
C THR A 410 -31.23 -6.99 -9.23
N LEU A 411 -31.75 -8.16 -9.60
CA LEU A 411 -31.37 -8.82 -10.83
C LEU A 411 -31.83 -7.98 -12.05
N GLN A 412 -30.91 -7.69 -12.96
CA GLN A 412 -31.11 -6.87 -14.16
C GLN A 412 -31.92 -7.61 -15.26
N ARG A 413 -33.15 -8.00 -14.92
CA ARG A 413 -34.09 -8.71 -15.79
C ARG A 413 -35.50 -8.24 -15.50
N VAL A 414 -36.37 -8.21 -16.51
CA VAL A 414 -37.79 -7.83 -16.30
C VAL A 414 -38.50 -8.85 -15.40
N ASN A 415 -38.35 -10.14 -15.73
CA ASN A 415 -39.04 -11.26 -15.10
C ASN A 415 -38.05 -12.34 -14.63
N PRO A 416 -37.27 -12.06 -13.57
CA PRO A 416 -36.36 -13.03 -13.00
C PRO A 416 -37.11 -14.19 -12.34
N LYS A 417 -36.45 -15.34 -12.18
CA LYS A 417 -36.97 -16.44 -11.36
C LYS A 417 -36.51 -16.20 -9.92
N ILE A 418 -37.40 -16.22 -8.94
CA ILE A 418 -37.06 -15.99 -7.52
C ILE A 418 -35.92 -16.89 -7.01
N LYS A 419 -35.86 -18.15 -7.46
CA LYS A 419 -34.77 -19.08 -7.10
C LYS A 419 -33.40 -18.61 -7.62
N GLN A 420 -33.37 -17.95 -8.76
CA GLN A 420 -32.16 -17.33 -9.29
C GLN A 420 -31.82 -16.09 -8.47
N GLU A 421 -32.79 -15.21 -8.21
CA GLU A 421 -32.55 -13.99 -7.41
C GLU A 421 -31.96 -14.30 -6.03
N LEU A 422 -32.52 -15.27 -5.30
CA LEU A 422 -32.01 -15.66 -3.98
C LEU A 422 -30.64 -16.33 -4.04
N ARG A 423 -30.31 -17.02 -5.16
CA ARG A 423 -28.98 -17.59 -5.37
C ARG A 423 -27.97 -16.50 -5.65
N ASP A 424 -28.28 -15.59 -6.57
CA ASP A 424 -27.41 -14.48 -6.93
C ASP A 424 -27.17 -13.59 -5.69
N ALA A 425 -28.19 -13.35 -4.86
CA ALA A 425 -28.06 -12.64 -3.59
C ALA A 425 -27.10 -13.32 -2.59
N ASP A 426 -27.15 -14.65 -2.50
CA ASP A 426 -26.28 -15.45 -1.63
C ASP A 426 -24.84 -15.49 -2.15
N GLU A 427 -24.65 -15.64 -3.47
CA GLU A 427 -23.34 -15.60 -4.14
C GLU A 427 -22.65 -14.22 -3.98
N ILE A 428 -23.42 -13.14 -4.07
CA ILE A 428 -22.96 -11.76 -3.79
C ILE A 428 -22.61 -11.58 -2.31
N GLY A 429 -23.27 -12.34 -1.42
CA GLY A 429 -23.08 -12.24 0.03
C GLY A 429 -23.97 -11.22 0.73
N CYS A 430 -25.14 -10.94 0.17
CA CYS A 430 -26.10 -10.01 0.76
C CYS A 430 -26.56 -10.51 2.14
N ARG A 431 -26.79 -9.58 3.07
CA ARG A 431 -27.28 -9.95 4.41
C ARG A 431 -28.78 -10.18 4.41
N PHE A 432 -29.51 -9.34 3.68
CA PHE A 432 -30.96 -9.35 3.64
C PHE A 432 -31.47 -9.44 2.21
N ALA A 433 -32.66 -10.01 2.06
CA ALA A 433 -33.46 -9.92 0.84
C ALA A 433 -34.83 -9.33 1.17
N VAL A 434 -35.30 -8.43 0.32
CA VAL A 434 -36.64 -7.84 0.35
C VAL A 434 -37.42 -8.49 -0.78
N ILE A 435 -38.48 -9.22 -0.43
CA ILE A 435 -39.23 -10.07 -1.36
C ILE A 435 -40.70 -9.68 -1.32
N PHE A 436 -41.33 -9.53 -2.49
CA PHE A 436 -42.75 -9.25 -2.59
C PHE A 436 -43.40 -9.89 -3.84
N GLY A 437 -44.70 -10.15 -3.75
CA GLY A 437 -45.57 -10.54 -4.86
C GLY A 437 -46.79 -9.60 -4.95
N GLY A 438 -47.79 -9.99 -5.74
CA GLY A 438 -49.03 -9.24 -5.89
C GLY A 438 -49.81 -9.13 -4.58
N SER A 439 -49.94 -10.24 -3.85
CA SER A 439 -50.61 -10.29 -2.54
C SER A 439 -49.98 -9.34 -1.53
N GLU A 440 -48.65 -9.37 -1.38
CA GLU A 440 -47.95 -8.53 -0.43
C GLU A 440 -48.11 -7.05 -0.79
N LEU A 441 -48.06 -6.69 -2.07
CA LEU A 441 -48.27 -5.31 -2.51
C LEU A 441 -49.70 -4.83 -2.26
N GLU A 442 -50.71 -5.68 -2.48
CA GLU A 442 -52.12 -5.37 -2.21
C GLU A 442 -52.36 -5.17 -0.69
N GLU A 443 -51.70 -5.97 0.14
CA GLU A 443 -51.76 -5.88 1.60
C GLU A 443 -50.85 -4.80 2.20
N LYS A 444 -50.09 -4.06 1.37
CA LYS A 444 -49.06 -3.09 1.81
C LYS A 444 -48.01 -3.70 2.74
N LYS A 445 -47.61 -4.93 2.45
CA LYS A 445 -46.61 -5.71 3.17
C LYS A 445 -45.43 -6.07 2.29
N VAL A 446 -44.38 -6.57 2.94
CA VAL A 446 -43.18 -7.09 2.28
C VAL A 446 -42.53 -8.17 3.14
N VAL A 447 -41.88 -9.13 2.50
CA VAL A 447 -41.13 -10.17 3.20
C VAL A 447 -39.67 -9.75 3.31
N LEU A 448 -39.21 -9.53 4.53
CA LEU A 448 -37.81 -9.34 4.86
C LEU A 448 -37.20 -10.70 5.21
N LYS A 449 -36.23 -11.16 4.42
CA LYS A 449 -35.49 -12.41 4.66
C LYS A 449 -34.06 -12.11 5.07
N ASN A 450 -33.57 -12.77 6.11
CA ASN A 450 -32.15 -12.80 6.45
C ASN A 450 -31.51 -13.98 5.73
N LEU A 451 -30.54 -13.70 4.85
CA LEU A 451 -29.89 -14.70 4.02
C LEU A 451 -28.83 -15.51 4.79
N ILE A 452 -28.34 -15.01 5.93
CA ILE A 452 -27.41 -15.73 6.80
C ILE A 452 -28.17 -16.78 7.64
N THR A 453 -29.25 -16.38 8.29
CA THR A 453 -30.04 -17.26 9.19
C THR A 453 -31.14 -18.02 8.47
N GLN A 454 -31.41 -17.66 7.21
CA GLN A 454 -32.51 -18.16 6.37
C GLN A 454 -33.92 -17.89 6.94
N LYS A 455 -34.04 -17.13 8.03
CA LYS A 455 -35.33 -16.73 8.59
C LYS A 455 -35.97 -15.62 7.77
N GLN A 456 -37.30 -15.59 7.74
CA GLN A 456 -38.08 -14.57 7.07
C GLN A 456 -39.15 -14.00 8.00
N LEU A 457 -39.49 -12.74 7.77
CA LEU A 457 -40.54 -12.04 8.49
C LEU A 457 -41.35 -11.22 7.48
N THR A 458 -42.67 -11.28 7.56
CA THR A 458 -43.55 -10.39 6.79
C THR A 458 -43.83 -9.17 7.62
N ILE A 459 -43.54 -7.98 7.10
CA ILE A 459 -43.71 -6.71 7.81
C ILE A 459 -44.53 -5.74 6.95
N ASP A 460 -45.14 -4.76 7.60
CA ASP A 460 -45.77 -3.63 6.90
C ASP A 460 -44.69 -2.84 6.13
N ASP A 461 -45.04 -2.41 4.92
CA ASP A 461 -44.09 -1.79 3.99
C ASP A 461 -43.51 -0.46 4.53
N ASP A 462 -44.27 0.29 5.32
CA ASP A 462 -43.81 1.52 5.98
C ASP A 462 -42.72 1.25 7.04
N LYS A 463 -42.67 0.03 7.59
CA LYS A 463 -41.69 -0.38 8.59
C LYS A 463 -40.40 -0.98 8.02
N LEU A 464 -40.35 -1.24 6.71
CA LEU A 464 -39.19 -1.86 6.07
C LEU A 464 -37.88 -1.10 6.31
N ILE A 465 -37.88 0.22 6.09
CA ILE A 465 -36.69 1.05 6.24
C ILE A 465 -36.23 1.11 7.71
N PRO A 466 -37.08 1.44 8.69
CA PRO A 466 -36.77 1.33 10.12
C PRO A 466 -36.16 -0.02 10.52
N ALA A 467 -36.76 -1.12 10.06
CA ALA A 467 -36.31 -2.47 10.37
C ALA A 467 -34.92 -2.77 9.82
N LEU A 468 -34.62 -2.35 8.59
CA LEU A 468 -33.31 -2.54 7.96
C LEU A 468 -32.24 -1.65 8.58
N VAL A 469 -32.54 -0.37 8.81
CA VAL A 469 -31.59 0.59 9.40
C VAL A 469 -31.16 0.13 10.79
N TYR A 470 -32.09 -0.31 11.64
CA TYR A 470 -31.75 -0.84 12.97
C TYR A 470 -30.76 -2.00 12.87
N ARG A 471 -31.06 -2.99 12.02
CA ARG A 471 -30.27 -4.21 11.85
C ARG A 471 -28.89 -3.94 11.26
N LEU A 472 -28.79 -3.04 10.29
CA LEU A 472 -27.51 -2.66 9.68
C LEU A 472 -26.63 -1.86 10.65
N THR A 473 -27.24 -0.99 11.46
CA THR A 473 -26.54 -0.18 12.48
C THR A 473 -25.99 -1.05 13.61
N HIS A 474 -26.80 -1.96 14.15
CA HIS A 474 -26.45 -2.81 15.28
C HIS A 474 -25.77 -4.13 14.88
N LYS A 475 -25.60 -4.39 13.59
CA LYS A 475 -25.15 -5.68 13.04
C LYS A 475 -25.99 -6.87 13.54
N ASP A 476 -27.28 -6.63 13.75
CA ASP A 476 -28.22 -7.62 14.25
C ASP A 476 -28.69 -8.55 13.13
N THR A 477 -28.81 -9.84 13.45
CA THR A 477 -29.27 -10.89 12.53
C THR A 477 -30.68 -11.38 12.86
N TYR A 478 -31.26 -10.96 13.98
CA TYR A 478 -32.58 -11.39 14.40
C TYR A 478 -33.70 -10.63 13.66
N LEU A 479 -34.74 -11.35 13.24
CA LEU A 479 -35.93 -10.77 12.61
C LEU A 479 -37.11 -10.88 13.59
N THR A 480 -37.75 -9.75 13.88
CA THR A 480 -38.89 -9.64 14.79
C THR A 480 -39.77 -8.43 14.43
N GLU A 481 -41.03 -8.47 14.84
CA GLU A 481 -42.01 -7.38 14.76
C GLU A 481 -41.97 -6.45 15.99
N ASP A 482 -41.11 -6.75 16.97
CA ASP A 482 -40.94 -5.93 18.17
C ASP A 482 -40.54 -4.49 17.80
N PRO A 483 -41.38 -3.47 18.07
CA PRO A 483 -41.12 -2.08 17.69
C PRO A 483 -39.83 -1.50 18.28
N GLU A 484 -39.31 -2.05 19.39
CA GLU A 484 -38.04 -1.61 19.97
C GLU A 484 -36.83 -1.96 19.09
N MET A 485 -36.99 -2.89 18.15
CA MET A 485 -35.96 -3.31 17.19
C MET A 485 -36.14 -2.66 15.80
N PHE A 486 -36.71 -1.46 15.79
CA PHE A 486 -36.95 -0.64 14.59
C PHE A 486 -36.33 0.73 14.84
N ALA A 487 -35.61 1.25 13.86
CA ALA A 487 -35.02 2.57 13.97
C ALA A 487 -36.12 3.64 13.97
N THR A 488 -36.03 4.59 14.88
CA THR A 488 -36.81 5.82 14.87
C THR A 488 -36.52 6.64 13.61
N GLU A 489 -37.41 7.58 13.27
CA GLU A 489 -37.20 8.48 12.13
C GLU A 489 -35.88 9.26 12.25
N GLU A 490 -35.49 9.62 13.47
CA GLU A 490 -34.26 10.34 13.74
C GLU A 490 -33.03 9.46 13.49
N GLU A 491 -33.06 8.20 13.93
CA GLU A 491 -31.99 7.23 13.64
C GLU A 491 -31.87 6.95 12.15
N VAL A 492 -32.98 6.91 11.39
CA VAL A 492 -32.95 6.79 9.92
C VAL A 492 -32.27 8.00 9.27
N LYS A 493 -32.56 9.22 9.73
CA LYS A 493 -31.89 10.44 9.25
C LYS A 493 -30.41 10.44 9.58
N GLN A 494 -30.05 10.05 10.81
CA GLN A 494 -28.66 9.93 11.25
C GLN A 494 -27.90 8.88 10.43
N PHE A 495 -28.50 7.71 10.20
CA PHE A 495 -27.93 6.67 9.35
C PHE A 495 -27.63 7.19 7.94
N LYS A 496 -28.60 7.88 7.33
CA LYS A 496 -28.43 8.53 6.02
C LYS A 496 -27.29 9.54 6.04
N GLN A 497 -27.21 10.38 7.07
CA GLN A 497 -26.15 11.40 7.18
C GLN A 497 -24.76 10.76 7.32
N VAL A 498 -24.63 9.73 8.16
CA VAL A 498 -23.38 8.97 8.32
C VAL A 498 -22.97 8.31 7.01
N ARG A 499 -23.89 7.64 6.32
CA ARG A 499 -23.62 7.03 5.00
C ARG A 499 -23.23 8.06 3.95
N HIS A 500 -23.89 9.20 3.93
CA HIS A 500 -23.53 10.30 3.03
C HIS A 500 -22.12 10.84 3.33
N GLN A 501 -21.77 11.05 4.60
CA GLN A 501 -20.42 11.47 4.98
C GLN A 501 -19.36 10.44 4.60
N LEU A 502 -19.61 9.15 4.82
CA LEU A 502 -18.72 8.08 4.38
C LEU A 502 -18.49 8.10 2.86
N ASN A 503 -19.51 8.47 2.06
CA ASN A 503 -19.39 8.55 0.60
C ASN A 503 -18.80 9.88 0.08
N VAL A 504 -18.80 10.94 0.89
CA VAL A 504 -18.24 12.25 0.52
C VAL A 504 -16.77 12.38 0.93
N PHE A 505 -16.34 11.67 1.99
CA PHE A 505 -14.99 11.77 2.55
C PHE A 505 -14.08 10.58 2.27
N ASN A 506 -14.60 9.52 1.65
CA ASN A 506 -13.86 8.51 0.89
C ASN A 506 -13.71 8.96 -0.55
#